data_AF-K2D660-F1
#
_entry.id   AF-K2D660-F1
#
_cell.length_a   1.000
_cell.length_b   1.000
_cell.length_c   1.000
_cell.angle_alpha   90.00
_cell.angle_beta   90.00
_cell.angle_gamma   90.00
#
_symmetry.space_group_name_H-M   'P 1'
#
loop_
_entity.id
_entity.type
_entity.pdbx_description
1 polymer ?
#
loop_
_entity_poly.entity_id
_entity_poly.type
_entity_poly.pdbx_seq_one_letter_code
_entity_poly.pdbx_strand_id
1 'polypeptide(L)'
;MSQLLEQLRRCKARDDRGMMANLRCILVENKKHRAWPALSRLRVEIDDVDAAFIAGLYATHPEETHTGNFGATCKAIELKRDLNRGDDSKLSPTERRFQHLLAAENGDELYARILRMVLMAKAVDVPVNYEKLEIDLKKKEDWRKTEWAASFWKQSASPKPEEEI
;
A
#
# COMPACT_ATOMS: atom_id res chain seq x y z
N MET A 1 2.07 -0.21 -17.44
CA MET A 1 3.04 -0.92 -16.61
C MET A 1 4.21 -0.01 -16.31
N SER A 2 4.44 0.25 -15.02
CA SER A 2 5.56 1.06 -14.51
C SER A 2 6.87 0.28 -14.63
N GLN A 3 7.89 0.88 -15.27
CA GLN A 3 9.21 0.26 -15.45
C GLN A 3 9.86 -0.11 -14.11
N LEU A 4 9.62 0.69 -13.07
CA LEU A 4 10.08 0.43 -11.71
C LEU A 4 9.55 -0.91 -11.18
N LEU A 5 8.24 -1.14 -11.28
CA LEU A 5 7.62 -2.35 -10.75
C LEU A 5 8.11 -3.61 -11.47
N GLU A 6 8.33 -3.54 -12.78
CA GLU A 6 8.92 -4.66 -13.53
C GLU A 6 10.32 -5.01 -13.02
N GLN A 7 11.15 -4.01 -12.72
CA GLN A 7 12.48 -4.26 -12.16
C GLN A 7 12.42 -4.80 -10.73
N LEU A 8 11.51 -4.29 -9.89
CA LEU A 8 11.29 -4.80 -8.53
C LEU A 8 10.83 -6.27 -8.54
N ARG A 9 9.92 -6.64 -9.46
CA ARG A 9 9.52 -8.03 -9.71
C ARG A 9 10.70 -8.92 -10.08
N ARG A 10 11.60 -8.44 -10.95
CA ARG A 10 12.83 -9.18 -11.29
C ARG A 10 13.75 -9.35 -10.08
N CYS A 11 13.89 -8.34 -9.23
CA CYS A 11 14.65 -8.46 -7.98
C CYS A 11 14.02 -9.49 -7.02
N LYS A 12 12.69 -9.51 -6.90
CA LYS A 12 11.97 -10.55 -6.13
C LYS A 12 12.23 -11.94 -6.70
N ALA A 13 12.06 -12.12 -8.02
CA ALA A 13 12.22 -13.40 -8.71
C ALA A 13 13.64 -13.96 -8.60
N ARG A 14 14.65 -13.09 -8.51
CA ARG A 14 16.06 -13.47 -8.33
C ARG A 14 16.48 -13.66 -6.87
N ASP A 15 15.57 -13.49 -5.92
CA ASP A 15 15.87 -13.47 -4.47
C ASP A 15 17.04 -12.52 -4.12
N ASP A 16 17.06 -11.32 -4.72
CA ASP A 16 18.11 -10.33 -4.47
C ASP A 16 17.87 -9.62 -3.13
N ARG A 17 18.15 -10.35 -2.04
CA ARG A 17 17.93 -9.88 -0.66
C ARG A 17 18.75 -8.64 -0.33
N GLY A 18 19.94 -8.51 -0.93
CA GLY A 18 20.82 -7.35 -0.76
C GLY A 18 20.20 -6.09 -1.36
N MET A 19 19.66 -6.19 -2.58
CA MET A 19 18.92 -5.10 -3.20
C MET A 19 17.71 -4.70 -2.37
N MET A 20 16.86 -5.66 -1.98
CA MET A 20 15.67 -5.38 -1.17
C MET A 20 16.02 -4.77 0.20
N ALA A 21 17.14 -5.19 0.81
CA ALA A 21 17.63 -4.59 2.05
C ALA A 21 18.04 -3.13 1.91
N ASN A 22 18.72 -2.78 0.83
CA ASN A 22 19.09 -1.40 0.55
C ASN A 22 17.85 -0.55 0.24
N LEU A 23 16.91 -1.06 -0.55
CA LEU A 23 15.67 -0.34 -0.87
C LEU A 23 14.85 -0.02 0.39
N ARG A 24 14.72 -0.96 1.32
CA ARG A 24 14.04 -0.71 2.62
C ARG A 24 14.64 0.46 3.40
N CYS A 25 15.91 0.80 3.19
CA CYS A 25 16.54 1.91 3.89
C CYS A 25 15.98 3.28 3.49
N ILE A 26 15.27 3.41 2.36
CA ILE A 26 14.60 4.66 1.96
C ILE A 26 13.48 5.06 2.92
N LEU A 27 12.87 4.07 3.60
CA LEU A 27 11.78 4.27 4.55
C LEU A 27 12.26 4.75 5.92
N VAL A 28 13.57 4.89 6.12
CA VAL A 28 14.17 5.29 7.38
C VAL A 28 15.00 6.55 7.16
N GLU A 29 14.59 7.66 7.76
CA GLU A 29 15.14 9.00 7.50
C GLU A 29 16.67 9.04 7.51
N ASN A 30 17.28 8.52 8.57
CA ASN A 30 18.74 8.53 8.75
C ASN A 30 19.50 7.49 7.90
N LYS A 31 18.81 6.66 7.10
CA LYS A 31 19.41 5.62 6.26
C LYS A 31 19.09 5.77 4.78
N LYS A 32 18.35 6.82 4.37
CA LYS A 32 17.99 7.07 2.96
C LYS A 32 19.17 6.95 1.99
N HIS A 33 20.33 7.47 2.38
CA HIS A 33 21.57 7.41 1.60
C HIS A 33 22.01 5.99 1.21
N ARG A 34 21.67 4.96 2.00
CA ARG A 34 21.99 3.56 1.68
C ARG A 34 21.13 3.00 0.55
N ALA A 35 19.95 3.59 0.31
CA ALA A 35 19.06 3.18 -0.75
C ALA A 35 19.44 3.77 -2.12
N TRP A 36 20.15 4.90 -2.17
CA TRP A 36 20.48 5.59 -3.42
C TRP A 36 21.20 4.72 -4.47
N PRO A 37 22.20 3.89 -4.11
CA PRO A 37 22.83 3.00 -5.08
C PRO A 37 21.85 1.96 -5.66
N ALA A 38 20.89 1.50 -4.85
CA ALA A 38 19.86 0.57 -5.30
C ALA A 38 18.84 1.27 -6.23
N LEU A 39 18.39 2.47 -5.86
CA LEU A 39 17.49 3.30 -6.68
C LEU A 39 18.09 3.66 -8.03
N SER A 40 19.37 4.05 -8.06
CA SER A 40 20.09 4.34 -9.31
C SER A 40 20.15 3.13 -10.25
N ARG A 41 20.35 1.91 -9.72
CA ARG A 41 20.30 0.66 -10.51
C ARG A 41 18.91 0.36 -11.06
N LEU A 42 17.86 0.80 -10.37
CA LEU A 42 16.47 0.77 -10.82
C LEU A 42 16.08 1.97 -11.68
N ARG A 43 17.04 2.84 -12.05
CA ARG A 43 16.79 4.06 -12.83
C ARG A 43 15.72 4.98 -12.20
N VAL A 44 15.61 4.94 -10.88
CA VAL A 44 14.78 5.87 -10.11
C VAL A 44 15.65 7.07 -9.74
N GLU A 45 15.18 8.26 -10.10
CA GLU A 45 15.84 9.51 -9.70
C GLU A 45 15.74 9.70 -8.19
N ILE A 46 16.77 10.28 -7.57
CA ILE A 46 16.83 10.39 -6.10
C ILE A 46 15.79 11.39 -5.56
N ASP A 47 15.39 12.35 -6.38
CA ASP A 47 14.35 13.36 -6.14
C ASP A 47 12.94 12.89 -6.46
N ASP A 48 12.76 11.75 -7.14
CA ASP A 48 11.45 11.09 -7.27
C ASP A 48 11.09 10.37 -5.96
N VAL A 49 10.64 11.16 -4.99
CA VAL A 49 10.31 10.71 -3.63
C VAL A 49 9.19 9.65 -3.66
N ASP A 50 8.21 9.78 -4.55
CA ASP A 50 7.11 8.83 -4.68
C ASP A 50 7.61 7.47 -5.19
N ALA A 51 8.39 7.44 -6.27
CA ALA A 51 8.95 6.21 -6.81
C ALA A 51 9.90 5.53 -5.81
N ALA A 52 10.74 6.33 -5.14
CA ALA A 52 11.65 5.85 -4.10
C ALA A 52 10.87 5.24 -2.91
N PHE A 53 9.78 5.88 -2.49
CA PHE A 53 8.90 5.39 -1.44
C PHE A 53 8.21 4.07 -1.84
N ILE A 54 7.65 3.97 -3.06
CA ILE A 54 7.06 2.73 -3.59
C ILE A 54 8.08 1.59 -3.62
N ALA A 55 9.32 1.85 -4.05
CA ALA A 55 10.38 0.85 -4.06
C ALA A 55 10.69 0.33 -2.64
N GLY A 56 10.71 1.21 -1.64
CA GLY A 56 10.88 0.84 -0.23
C GLY A 56 9.72 0.00 0.31
N LEU A 57 8.48 0.37 -0.04
CA LEU A 57 7.28 -0.38 0.36
C LEU A 57 7.27 -1.79 -0.23
N TYR A 58 7.54 -1.92 -1.54
CA TYR A 58 7.60 -3.21 -2.22
C TYR A 58 8.69 -4.11 -1.60
N ALA A 59 9.87 -3.54 -1.32
CA ALA A 59 10.95 -4.28 -0.67
C ALA A 59 10.63 -4.73 0.77
N THR A 60 9.61 -4.12 1.40
CA THR A 60 9.11 -4.50 2.72
C THR A 60 8.07 -5.61 2.66
N HIS A 61 7.18 -5.52 1.68
CA HIS A 61 6.08 -6.46 1.42
C HIS A 61 5.92 -6.67 -0.08
N PRO A 62 6.59 -7.65 -0.69
CA PRO A 62 6.61 -7.80 -2.13
C PRO A 62 5.36 -8.52 -2.69
N GLU A 63 4.38 -8.86 -1.85
CA GLU A 63 3.13 -9.46 -2.31
C GLU A 63 2.23 -8.38 -2.90
N GLU A 64 1.96 -8.52 -4.19
CA GLU A 64 1.26 -7.52 -4.98
C GLU A 64 -0.02 -8.08 -5.61
N THR A 65 -0.92 -7.18 -5.95
CA THR A 65 -2.13 -7.47 -6.75
C THR A 65 -2.31 -6.39 -7.81
N HIS A 66 -3.05 -6.69 -8.88
CA HIS A 66 -3.36 -5.74 -9.94
C HIS A 66 -4.80 -5.21 -9.87
N THR A 67 -5.55 -5.62 -8.85
CA THR A 67 -6.97 -5.27 -8.68
C THR A 67 -7.20 -4.38 -7.46
N GLY A 68 -8.11 -3.42 -7.59
CA GLY A 68 -8.47 -2.49 -6.52
C GLY A 68 -7.40 -1.41 -6.26
N ASN A 69 -7.75 -0.44 -5.43
CA ASN A 69 -6.84 0.62 -4.99
C ASN A 69 -6.40 0.41 -3.53
N PHE A 70 -5.71 1.39 -2.94
CA PHE A 70 -5.23 1.28 -1.57
C PHE A 70 -6.37 1.19 -0.53
N GLY A 71 -7.53 1.79 -0.80
CA GLY A 71 -8.74 1.62 0.02
C GLY A 71 -9.23 0.18 0.06
N ALA A 72 -9.25 -0.52 -1.09
CA ALA A 72 -9.59 -1.94 -1.16
C ALA A 72 -8.59 -2.81 -0.38
N THR A 73 -7.29 -2.46 -0.43
CA THR A 73 -6.26 -3.12 0.38
C THR A 73 -6.55 -2.94 1.87
N CYS A 74 -6.89 -1.72 2.31
CA CYS A 74 -7.23 -1.43 3.70
C CYS A 74 -8.49 -2.19 4.17
N LYS A 75 -9.49 -2.33 3.30
CA LYS A 75 -10.70 -3.13 3.58
C LYS A 75 -10.37 -4.62 3.72
N ALA A 76 -9.51 -5.16 2.87
CA ALA A 76 -9.06 -6.54 3.00
C ALA A 76 -8.28 -6.80 4.31
N ILE A 77 -7.50 -5.82 4.78
CA ILE A 77 -6.83 -5.90 6.09
C ILE A 77 -7.86 -5.95 7.22
N GLU A 78 -8.86 -5.07 7.20
CA GLU A 78 -9.95 -5.07 8.18
C GLU A 78 -10.65 -6.42 8.18
N LEU A 79 -11.07 -6.89 7.01
CA LEU A 79 -11.77 -8.17 6.86
C LEU A 79 -10.96 -9.37 7.30
N LYS A 80 -9.61 -9.36 7.30
CA LYS A 80 -8.82 -10.48 7.82
C LYS A 80 -8.51 -10.35 9.31
N ARG A 81 -8.31 -9.13 9.80
CA ARG A 81 -7.84 -8.87 11.17
C ARG A 81 -8.97 -8.76 12.18
N ASP A 82 -10.09 -8.21 11.75
CA ASP A 82 -11.20 -7.82 12.63
C ASP A 82 -12.38 -8.81 12.52
N LEU A 83 -12.18 -10.00 11.91
CA LEU A 83 -13.17 -11.09 11.72
C LEU A 83 -13.94 -11.49 12.99
N ASN A 84 -13.32 -11.32 14.17
CA ASN A 84 -13.86 -11.77 15.45
C ASN A 84 -14.58 -10.66 16.23
N ARG A 85 -14.80 -9.47 15.65
CA ARG A 85 -15.63 -8.46 16.32
C ARG A 85 -17.10 -8.78 16.07
N GLY A 86 -17.77 -9.24 17.12
CA GLY A 86 -19.23 -9.18 17.20
C GLY A 86 -19.70 -7.75 16.98
N ASP A 87 -20.93 -7.62 16.49
CA ASP A 87 -21.62 -6.41 16.02
C ASP A 87 -21.81 -5.35 17.13
N ASP A 88 -20.71 -4.82 17.65
CA ASP A 88 -20.65 -3.71 18.58
C ASP A 88 -20.42 -2.48 17.70
N SER A 89 -21.36 -1.53 17.68
CA SER A 89 -21.48 -0.32 16.82
C SER A 89 -20.30 0.67 16.84
N LYS A 90 -19.06 0.18 16.97
CA LYS A 90 -17.82 0.93 17.09
C LYS A 90 -16.96 0.64 15.86
N LEU A 91 -16.48 1.72 15.23
CA LEU A 91 -15.46 1.72 14.19
C LEU A 91 -14.37 0.67 14.48
N SER A 92 -14.00 -0.10 13.45
CA SER A 92 -12.91 -1.07 13.59
C SER A 92 -11.58 -0.35 13.87
N PRO A 93 -10.60 -0.98 14.55
CA PRO A 93 -9.30 -0.36 14.73
C PRO A 93 -8.62 -0.06 13.39
N THR A 94 -8.90 -0.88 12.36
CA THR A 94 -8.39 -0.70 11.00
C THR A 94 -9.08 0.49 10.32
N GLU A 95 -10.39 0.61 10.43
CA GLU A 95 -11.17 1.74 9.91
C GLU A 95 -10.74 3.07 10.53
N ARG A 96 -10.53 3.12 11.85
CA ARG A 96 -10.01 4.33 12.51
C ARG A 96 -8.65 4.73 11.95
N ARG A 97 -7.75 3.76 11.73
CA ARG A 97 -6.43 4.02 11.10
C ARG A 97 -6.58 4.49 9.66
N PHE A 98 -7.58 3.99 8.94
CA PHE A 98 -7.88 4.39 7.58
C PHE A 98 -8.46 5.82 7.51
N GLN A 99 -9.38 6.21 8.39
CA GLN A 99 -9.84 7.60 8.51
C GLN A 99 -8.67 8.55 8.78
N HIS A 100 -7.77 8.13 9.66
CA HIS A 100 -6.52 8.81 9.97
C HIS A 100 -5.56 8.89 8.76
N LEU A 101 -5.55 7.90 7.86
CA LEU A 101 -4.81 7.96 6.59
C LEU A 101 -5.44 8.98 5.64
N LEU A 102 -6.77 9.02 5.54
CA LEU A 102 -7.48 9.99 4.72
C LEU A 102 -7.34 11.43 5.24
N ALA A 103 -7.18 11.61 6.55
CA ALA A 103 -6.97 12.93 7.14
C ALA A 103 -5.52 13.46 7.01
N ALA A 104 -4.58 12.61 6.57
CA ALA A 104 -3.16 12.95 6.51
C ALA A 104 -2.86 14.02 5.46
N GLU A 105 -1.93 14.92 5.77
CA GLU A 105 -1.36 15.85 4.81
C GLU A 105 -0.37 15.13 3.87
N ASN A 106 -0.15 15.69 2.68
CA ASN A 106 0.83 15.16 1.73
C ASN A 106 2.25 15.19 2.31
N GLY A 107 3.12 14.31 1.79
CA GLY A 107 4.51 14.18 2.23
C GLY A 107 4.67 13.14 3.34
N ASP A 108 5.52 13.43 4.31
CA ASP A 108 5.99 12.46 5.30
C ASP A 108 4.87 11.86 6.15
N GLU A 109 3.84 12.64 6.46
CA GLU A 109 2.72 12.15 7.27
C GLU A 109 1.92 11.07 6.53
N LEU A 110 1.57 11.34 5.27
CA LEU A 110 0.92 10.37 4.39
C LEU A 110 1.78 9.12 4.22
N TYR A 111 3.06 9.27 3.89
CA TYR A 111 3.98 8.14 3.70
C TYR A 111 4.11 7.29 4.95
N ALA A 112 4.23 7.90 6.13
CA ALA A 112 4.29 7.17 7.39
C ALA A 112 3.00 6.37 7.65
N ARG A 113 1.83 6.92 7.30
CA ARG A 113 0.53 6.24 7.47
C ARG A 113 0.34 5.13 6.44
N ILE A 114 0.74 5.32 5.18
CA ILE A 114 0.75 4.26 4.15
C ILE A 114 1.67 3.11 4.58
N LEU A 115 2.89 3.41 5.02
CA LEU A 115 3.83 2.41 5.50
C LEU A 115 3.25 1.57 6.63
N ARG A 116 2.59 2.21 7.61
CA ARG A 116 1.89 1.48 8.69
C ARG A 116 0.82 0.54 8.14
N MET A 117 0.02 0.96 7.16
CA MET A 117 -0.98 0.09 6.52
C MET A 117 -0.33 -1.08 5.77
N VAL A 118 0.77 -0.86 5.04
CA VAL A 118 1.51 -1.92 4.33
C VAL A 118 2.15 -2.92 5.31
N LEU A 119 2.66 -2.47 6.44
CA LEU A 119 3.17 -3.36 7.50
C LEU A 119 2.04 -4.21 8.11
N MET A 120 0.84 -3.65 8.25
CA MET A 120 -0.33 -4.43 8.65
C MET A 120 -0.73 -5.43 7.56
N ALA A 121 -0.73 -5.01 6.29
CA ALA A 121 -1.00 -5.90 5.15
C ALA A 121 -0.07 -7.10 5.16
N LYS A 122 1.23 -6.88 5.38
CA LYS A 122 2.24 -7.93 5.56
C LYS A 122 1.90 -8.89 6.70
N ALA A 123 1.47 -8.37 7.85
CA ALA A 123 1.19 -9.19 9.03
C ALA A 123 0.00 -10.14 8.84
N VAL A 124 -0.96 -9.79 7.96
CA VAL A 124 -2.14 -10.61 7.65
C VAL A 124 -2.14 -11.16 6.22
N ASP A 125 -0.98 -11.10 5.55
CA ASP A 125 -0.77 -11.56 4.18
C ASP A 125 -1.83 -11.04 3.18
N VAL A 126 -2.00 -9.71 3.15
CA VAL A 126 -2.83 -9.01 2.17
C VAL A 126 -1.93 -8.40 1.11
N PRO A 127 -2.09 -8.72 -0.19
CA PRO A 127 -1.30 -8.13 -1.26
C PRO A 127 -1.68 -6.66 -1.50
N VAL A 128 -0.74 -5.87 -2.01
CA VAL A 128 -0.92 -4.43 -2.25
C VAL A 128 -0.85 -4.12 -3.75
N ASN A 129 -1.75 -3.27 -4.26
CA ASN A 129 -1.66 -2.79 -5.64
C ASN A 129 -0.68 -1.61 -5.76
N TYR A 130 0.61 -1.91 -5.91
CA TYR A 130 1.65 -0.90 -6.02
C TYR A 130 1.57 -0.05 -7.29
N GLU A 131 1.08 -0.61 -8.40
CA GLU A 131 0.88 0.15 -9.65
C GLU A 131 -0.19 1.21 -9.47
N LYS A 132 -1.32 0.83 -8.88
CA LYS A 132 -2.40 1.78 -8.58
C LYS A 132 -1.97 2.79 -7.51
N LEU A 133 -1.23 2.36 -6.49
CA LEU A 133 -0.73 3.26 -5.45
C LEU A 133 0.23 4.32 -6.01
N GLU A 134 1.17 3.93 -6.89
CA GLU A 134 2.08 4.89 -7.54
C GLU A 134 1.31 5.94 -8.34
N ILE A 135 0.31 5.52 -9.10
CA ILE A 135 -0.56 6.43 -9.87
C ILE A 135 -1.35 7.34 -8.94
N ASP A 136 -1.92 6.80 -7.86
CA ASP A 136 -2.75 7.54 -6.92
C ASP A 136 -1.94 8.59 -6.14
N LEU A 137 -0.68 8.32 -5.80
CA LEU A 137 0.21 9.29 -5.13
C LEU A 137 0.45 10.55 -5.96
N LYS A 138 0.55 10.40 -7.29
CA LYS A 138 0.75 11.50 -8.25
C LYS A 138 -0.52 12.32 -8.51
N LYS A 139 -1.69 11.90 -7.99
CA LYS A 139 -2.97 12.59 -8.19
C LYS A 139 -3.24 13.61 -7.08
N LYS A 140 -4.18 14.51 -7.37
CA LYS A 140 -4.65 15.49 -6.39
C LYS A 140 -5.21 14.80 -5.15
N GLU A 141 -4.92 15.39 -4.01
CA GLU A 141 -5.24 14.86 -2.69
C GLU A 141 -6.73 14.52 -2.52
N ASP A 142 -7.63 15.44 -2.85
CA ASP A 142 -9.08 15.25 -2.69
C ASP A 142 -9.61 14.06 -3.52
N TRP A 143 -9.11 13.93 -4.75
CA TRP A 143 -9.47 12.81 -5.63
C TRP A 143 -9.00 11.49 -5.03
N ARG A 144 -7.74 11.43 -4.58
CA ARG A 144 -7.16 10.22 -3.97
C ARG A 144 -7.94 9.79 -2.73
N LYS A 145 -8.27 10.74 -1.85
CA LYS A 145 -9.06 10.47 -0.63
C LYS A 145 -10.43 9.90 -0.97
N THR A 146 -11.11 10.52 -1.94
CA THR A 146 -12.45 10.10 -2.38
C THR A 146 -12.44 8.69 -2.99
N GLU A 147 -11.48 8.40 -3.86
CA GLU A 147 -11.34 7.09 -4.50
C GLU A 147 -11.00 5.97 -3.51
N TRP A 148 -10.08 6.24 -2.58
CA TRP A 148 -9.73 5.29 -1.53
C TRP A 148 -10.92 5.05 -0.60
N ALA A 149 -11.62 6.11 -0.19
CA ALA A 149 -12.84 6.02 0.62
C ALA A 149 -13.92 5.18 -0.08
N ALA A 150 -14.21 5.47 -1.35
CA ALA A 150 -15.21 4.77 -2.12
C ALA A 150 -14.95 3.27 -2.22
N SER A 151 -13.67 2.86 -2.32
CA SER A 151 -13.28 1.45 -2.36
C SER A 151 -13.30 0.78 -0.99
N PHE A 152 -13.01 1.51 0.10
CA PHE A 152 -13.02 0.95 1.44
C PHE A 152 -14.45 0.70 1.96
N TRP A 153 -15.35 1.67 1.77
CA TRP A 153 -16.75 1.59 2.20
C TRP A 153 -17.71 1.09 1.12
N LYS A 154 -17.18 0.58 -0.01
CA LYS A 154 -18.04 -0.06 -1.01
C LYS A 154 -18.78 -1.20 -0.32
N GLN A 155 -20.10 -1.08 -0.20
CA GLN A 155 -20.93 -2.18 0.25
C GLN A 155 -20.71 -3.32 -0.75
N SER A 156 -20.11 -4.42 -0.30
CA SER A 156 -20.14 -5.65 -1.06
C SER A 156 -21.62 -5.97 -1.25
N ALA A 157 -22.12 -5.80 -2.48
CA ALA A 157 -23.42 -6.34 -2.83
C ALA A 157 -23.32 -7.85 -2.58
N SER A 158 -23.88 -8.32 -1.47
CA SER A 158 -24.07 -9.73 -1.23
C SER A 158 -24.81 -10.28 -2.46
N PRO A 159 -24.36 -11.37 -3.08
CA PRO A 159 -25.18 -12.05 -4.06
C PRO A 159 -26.46 -12.43 -3.33
N LYS A 160 -27.60 -11.88 -3.77
CA LYS A 160 -28.90 -12.32 -3.29
C LYS A 160 -28.96 -13.84 -3.50
N PRO A 161 -29.37 -14.64 -2.50
CA PRO A 161 -29.71 -16.02 -2.79
C PRO A 161 -30.85 -15.97 -3.80
N GLU A 162 -30.65 -16.54 -4.98
CA GLU A 162 -31.75 -16.89 -5.87
C GLU A 162 -32.59 -17.92 -5.10
N GLU A 163 -33.72 -17.46 -4.55
CA GLU A 163 -34.82 -18.32 -4.16
C GLU A 163 -35.37 -18.94 -5.45
N GLU A 164 -34.99 -20.18 -5.73
CA GLU A 164 -35.69 -21.02 -6.71
C GLU A 164 -37.06 -21.40 -6.13
N ILE A 165 -38.10 -21.03 -6.89
CA ILE A 165 -39.53 -21.32 -6.68
C ILE A 165 -39.85 -22.72 -7.19
#